data_AF-A0A8J6XQQ6-F1
#
_entry.id   AF-A0A8J6XQQ6-F1
#
_cell.length_a   1.000
_cell.length_b   1.000
_cell.length_c   1.000
_cell.angle_alpha   90.00
_cell.angle_beta   90.00
_cell.angle_gamma   90.00
#
_symmetry.space_group_name_H-M   'P 1'
#
loop_
_entity.id
_entity.type
_entity.pdbx_description
1 polymer ?
#
loop_
_entity_poly.entity_id
_entity_poly.type
_entity_poly.pdbx_seq_one_letter_code
_entity_poly.pdbx_strand_id
1 'polypeptide(L)' 'MNATELEINQKICDDMTQIQIALEQALKNIFEQAGSKIKPEKQEEVKKGIENTKLILEHFKSRYWVNSSIISATSN' A
#
# COMPACT_ATOMS: atom_id res chain seq x y z
N MET A 1 -28.47 3.46 2.42
CA MET A 1 -28.06 2.56 1.33
C MET A 1 -26.78 1.91 1.81
N ASN A 2 -26.79 0.60 2.08
CA ASN A 2 -25.60 -0.08 2.59
C ASN A 2 -24.60 -0.25 1.45
N ALA A 3 -23.34 0.09 1.68
CA ALA A 3 -22.29 -0.17 0.70
C ALA A 3 -22.23 -1.68 0.41
N THR A 4 -22.08 -2.01 -0.86
CA THR A 4 -21.85 -3.39 -1.30
C THR A 4 -20.48 -3.87 -0.81
N GLU A 5 -20.32 -5.19 -0.66
CA GLU A 5 -19.03 -5.78 -0.30
C GLU A 5 -17.91 -5.36 -1.26
N LEU A 6 -18.22 -5.20 -2.56
CA LEU A 6 -17.31 -4.71 -3.57
C LEU A 6 -16.86 -3.26 -3.30
N GLU A 7 -17.79 -2.36 -2.97
CA GLU A 7 -17.48 -0.97 -2.63
C GLU A 7 -16.63 -0.88 -1.35
N ILE A 8 -16.91 -1.72 -0.36
CA ILE A 8 -16.11 -1.80 0.88
C ILE A 8 -14.69 -2.28 0.56
N ASN A 9 -14.56 -3.35 -0.22
CA ASN A 9 -13.27 -3.91 -0.61
C ASN A 9 -12.43 -2.94 -1.45
N GLN A 10 -13.06 -2.25 -2.40
CA GLN A 10 -12.39 -1.21 -3.19
C GLN A 10 -11.92 -0.06 -2.29
N LYS A 11 -12.78 0.40 -1.38
CA LYS A 11 -12.41 1.46 -0.43
C LYS A 11 -11.22 1.06 0.44
N ILE A 12 -11.18 -0.19 0.93
CA ILE A 12 -10.03 -0.70 1.68
C ILE A 12 -8.76 -0.65 0.83
N CYS A 13 -8.81 -1.11 -0.42
CA CYS A 13 -7.66 -1.06 -1.33
C CYS A 13 -7.18 0.38 -1.60
N ASP A 14 -8.11 1.32 -1.79
CA ASP A 14 -7.82 2.73 -2.04
C ASP A 14 -7.17 3.39 -0.81
N ASP A 15 -7.76 3.19 0.37
CA ASP A 15 -7.25 3.74 1.64
C ASP A 15 -5.84 3.22 1.93
N MET A 16 -5.59 1.91 1.71
CA MET A 16 -4.25 1.32 1.87
C MET A 16 -3.24 1.86 0.86
N THR A 17 -3.67 2.14 -0.37
CA THR A 17 -2.82 2.75 -1.41
C THR A 17 -2.44 4.18 -1.02
N GLN A 18 -3.37 4.96 -0.47
CA GLN A 18 -3.07 6.30 0.03
C GLN A 18 -2.07 6.27 1.19
N ILE A 19 -2.22 5.32 2.12
CA ILE A 19 -1.25 5.12 3.22
C ILE A 19 0.14 4.81 2.67
N GLN A 20 0.24 3.94 1.66
CA GLN A 20 1.50 3.61 1.01
C GLN A 20 2.18 4.86 0.42
N ILE A 21 1.43 5.67 -0.33
CA ILE A 21 1.94 6.90 -0.96
C ILE A 21 2.40 7.89 0.11
N ALA A 22 1.62 8.10 1.17
CA ALA A 22 1.95 9.01 2.25
C ALA A 22 3.24 8.60 2.97
N LEU A 23 3.43 7.30 3.21
CA LEU A 23 4.64 6.76 3.82
C LEU A 23 5.88 6.99 2.94
N GLU A 24 5.77 6.72 1.64
CA GLU A 24 6.87 6.93 0.68
C GLU A 24 7.27 8.41 0.60
N GLN A 25 6.28 9.32 0.58
CA GLN A 25 6.52 10.76 0.60
C GLN A 25 7.17 11.24 1.88
N ALA A 26 6.70 10.78 3.05
CA ALA A 26 7.27 11.15 4.34
C ALA A 26 8.75 10.75 4.42
N LEU A 27 9.08 9.54 3.97
CA LEU A 27 10.46 9.03 4.00
C LEU A 27 11.36 9.75 3.00
N LYS A 28 10.86 10.04 1.80
CA LYS A 28 11.57 10.88 0.84
C LYS A 28 11.92 12.24 1.44
N ASN A 29 10.95 12.91 2.08
CA ASN A 29 11.18 14.22 2.71
C ASN A 29 12.23 14.14 3.83
N ILE A 30 12.21 13.08 4.65
CA ILE A 30 13.23 12.86 5.69
C ILE A 30 14.61 12.70 5.07
N PHE A 31 14.75 11.94 3.98
CA PHE A 31 16.04 11.76 3.31
C PHE A 31 16.51 13.02 2.58
N GLU A 32 15.62 13.81 2.01
CA GLU A 32 16.01 15.09 1.39
C GLU A 32 16.50 16.09 2.44
N GLN A 33 15.86 16.17 3.60
CA GLN A 33 16.21 17.15 4.64
C GLN A 33 17.40 16.72 5.51
N ALA A 34 17.48 15.42 5.82
CA ALA A 34 18.41 14.90 6.82
C ALA A 34 19.27 13.74 6.30
N GLY A 35 19.06 13.25 5.07
CA GLY A 35 19.75 12.07 4.54
C GLY A 35 21.26 12.21 4.55
N SER A 36 21.81 13.38 4.22
CA SER A 36 23.26 13.63 4.26
C SER A 36 23.88 13.50 5.66
N LYS A 37 23.06 13.56 6.72
CA LYS A 37 23.46 13.37 8.13
C LYS A 37 23.23 11.93 8.62
N ILE A 38 22.53 11.10 7.85
CA ILE A 38 22.25 9.70 8.17
C ILE A 38 23.38 8.83 7.59
N LYS A 39 23.93 7.93 8.41
CA LYS A 39 24.93 6.97 7.96
C LYS A 39 24.38 6.11 6.81
N PRO A 40 25.16 5.80 5.76
CA PRO A 40 24.70 5.02 4.62
C PRO A 40 24.02 3.69 5.00
N GLU A 41 24.56 2.98 6.00
CA GLU A 41 23.99 1.73 6.53
C GLU A 41 22.55 1.91 7.04
N LYS A 42 22.26 3.03 7.70
CA LYS A 42 20.92 3.35 8.21
C LYS A 42 19.97 3.76 7.11
N GLN A 43 20.47 4.42 6.05
CA GLN A 43 19.64 4.68 4.86
C GLN A 43 19.23 3.37 4.18
N GLU A 44 20.15 2.41 4.08
CA GLU A 44 19.92 1.10 3.49
C GLU A 44 18.93 0.24 4.31
N GLU A 45 19.06 0.24 5.65
CA GLU A 45 18.09 -0.41 6.54
C GLU A 45 16.68 0.14 6.35
N VAL A 46 16.54 1.47 6.26
CA VAL A 46 15.24 2.12 6.05
C VAL A 46 14.68 1.80 4.66
N LYS A 47 15.51 1.83 3.60
CA LYS A 47 15.07 1.41 2.24
C LYS A 47 14.53 -0.02 2.24
N LYS A 48 15.22 -0.96 2.89
CA LYS A 48 14.75 -2.34 3.03
C LYS A 48 13.44 -2.43 3.82
N GLY A 49 13.31 -1.65 4.89
CA GLY A 49 12.06 -1.57 5.66
C GLY A 49 10.88 -1.08 4.83
N ILE A 50 11.09 -0.09 3.96
CA ILE A 50 10.08 0.40 3.02
C ILE A 50 9.66 -0.70 2.06
N GLU A 51 10.61 -1.38 1.42
CA GLU A 51 10.31 -2.41 0.45
C GLU A 51 9.53 -3.57 1.07
N ASN A 52 9.91 -4.00 2.28
CA ASN A 52 9.15 -5.00 3.03
C ASN A 52 7.73 -4.50 3.36
N THR A 53 7.58 -3.23 3.70
CA THR A 53 6.26 -2.64 3.96
C THR A 53 5.40 -2.65 2.69
N LYS A 54 5.96 -2.32 1.52
CA LYS A 54 5.25 -2.42 0.25
C LYS A 54 4.75 -3.84 0.00
N LEU A 55 5.59 -4.85 0.20
CA LEU A 55 5.20 -6.26 0.04
C LEU A 55 4.06 -6.67 0.99
N ILE A 56 4.11 -6.22 2.25
CA ILE A 56 3.04 -6.49 3.24
C ILE A 56 1.73 -5.81 2.80
N LEU A 57 1.81 -4.57 2.31
CA LEU A 57 0.64 -3.82 1.84
C LEU A 57 0.03 -4.44 0.59
N GLU A 58 0.83 -4.88 -0.38
CA GLU A 58 0.36 -5.63 -1.54
C GLU A 58 -0.31 -6.95 -1.12
N HIS A 59 0.32 -7.70 -0.22
CA HIS A 59 -0.28 -8.93 0.30
C HIS A 59 -1.61 -8.66 1.04
N PHE A 60 -1.70 -7.57 1.80
CA PHE A 60 -2.94 -7.17 2.46
C PHE A 60 -4.03 -6.82 1.42
N LYS A 61 -3.73 -5.93 0.45
CA LYS A 61 -4.67 -5.54 -0.62
C LYS A 61 -5.17 -6.75 -1.42
N SER A 62 -4.32 -7.75 -1.63
CA SER A 62 -4.69 -8.98 -2.37
C SER A 62 -5.87 -9.74 -1.75
N ARG A 63 -6.11 -9.59 -0.44
CA ARG A 63 -7.24 -10.23 0.26
C ARG A 63 -8.58 -9.55 -0.01
N TYR A 64 -8.54 -8.29 -0.42
CA TYR A 64 -9.72 -7.48 -0.74
C TYR A 64 -9.83 -7.26 -2.25
N TRP A 65 -8.84 -7.67 -3.04
CA TRP A 65 -8.89 -7.58 -4.48
C TRP A 65 -9.90 -8.58 -5.02
N VAL A 66 -11.11 -8.10 -5.31
CA VAL A 66 -12.14 -8.91 -5.96
C VAL A 66 -11.74 -9.06 -7.42
N ASN A 67 -11.38 -10.28 -7.84
CA ASN A 67 -11.21 -10.59 -9.26
C ASN A 67 -12.57 -10.39 -9.94
N SER A 68 -12.74 -9.30 -10.67
CA SER A 68 -13.98 -8.92 -11.37
C SER A 68 -14.48 -9.99 -12.36
N SER A 69 -13.65 -10.99 -12.65
CA SER A 69 -13.93 -12.10 -13.58
C SER A 69 -14.85 -13.20 -13.00
N ILE A 70 -15.14 -13.21 -11.70
CA ILE A 70 -15.95 -14.28 -11.08
C ILE A 70 -17.45 -13.90 -10.99
N ILE A 71 -17.79 -12.61 -11.02
CA ILE A 71 -19.18 -12.16 -10.83
C ILE A 71 -20.02 -12.29 -12.13
N SER A 72 -19.39 -12.39 -13.30
CA SER A 72 -20.09 -12.64 -14.57
C SER A 72 -20.51 -14.10 -14.81
N ALA A 73 -20.13 -15.03 -13.94
CA ALA A 73 -20.39 -16.47 -14.12
C ALA A 73 -21.58 -17.02 -13.29
N THR A 74 -22.19 -16.20 -12.42
CA THR A 74 -23.34 -16.61 -11.58
C THR A 74 -24.63 -15.86 -11.87
N SER A 75 -24.65 -15.03 -12.93
CA SER A 75 -25.88 -14.41 -13.46
C SER A 75 -26.21 -15.02 -14.82
N ASN A 76 -26.75 -16.24 -14.83
CA ASN A 76 -27.66 -16.79 -15.85
C ASN A 76 -28.29 -18.10 -15.34
#